data_AF-A0A1D2MSQ1-F1
#
_entry.id   AF-A0A1D2MSQ1-F1
#
_cell.length_a   1.000
_cell.length_b   1.000
_cell.length_c   1.000
_cell.angle_alpha   90.00
_cell.angle_beta   90.00
_cell.angle_gamma   90.00
#
_symmetry.space_group_name_H-M   'P 1'
#
loop_
_entity.id
_entity.type
_entity.pdbx_description
1 polymer ?
#
loop_
_entity_poly.entity_id
_entity_poly.type
_entity_poly.pdbx_seq_one_letter_code
_entity_poly.pdbx_strand_id
1 'polypeptide(L)'
;MMPIVRTLARSRSMFSLSASVVNPAFSSSIIRSNYIPVRGIKTTDTMHPDPVYDEDEKVLKKVLEERQQQCEDLPIGMDNPYEKPKKICILCEHGITPNYKNIKLLYQFVSPYTGMPYERHITGLCKQKQEQVEKAILLAVNLGLMSNYLKEVEFLKDPKLCDPERPFRPHKY
;
A
#
# COMPACT_ATOMS: atom_id res chain seq x y z
N MET A 1 -51.60 19.23 -12.67
CA MET A 1 -52.01 18.66 -11.38
C MET A 1 -50.76 18.37 -10.54
N MET A 2 -50.40 19.29 -9.64
CA MET A 2 -49.74 19.01 -8.36
C MET A 2 -50.86 18.95 -7.29
N PRO A 3 -50.73 18.36 -6.09
CA PRO A 3 -49.59 18.40 -5.12
C PRO A 3 -49.31 17.01 -4.49
N ILE A 4 -48.38 16.75 -3.55
CA ILE A 4 -48.35 17.14 -2.12
C ILE A 4 -47.00 16.73 -1.51
N VAL A 5 -46.44 17.67 -0.75
CA VAL A 5 -45.22 17.61 0.08
C VAL A 5 -45.52 16.87 1.39
N ARG A 6 -44.59 16.06 1.91
CA ARG A 6 -44.54 15.72 3.35
C ARG A 6 -43.10 15.72 3.89
N THR A 7 -42.74 16.86 4.48
CA THR A 7 -41.70 17.07 5.47
C THR A 7 -42.23 16.77 6.88
N LEU A 8 -41.47 16.02 7.70
CA LEU A 8 -41.49 16.03 9.18
C LEU A 8 -40.06 15.62 9.60
N ALA A 9 -39.18 16.43 10.19
CA ALA A 9 -39.20 17.30 11.37
C ALA A 9 -39.17 16.57 12.74
N ARG A 10 -38.02 16.74 13.42
CA ARG A 10 -37.82 16.93 14.88
C ARG A 10 -37.91 15.65 15.76
N SER A 11 -36.87 15.31 16.53
CA SER A 11 -36.72 15.89 17.88
C SER A 11 -35.28 15.94 18.41
N ARG A 12 -34.91 17.14 18.88
CA ARG A 12 -33.83 17.45 19.82
C ARG A 12 -34.27 17.10 21.26
N SER A 13 -33.35 16.61 22.07
CA SER A 13 -33.29 16.74 23.54
C SER A 13 -31.79 16.77 23.86
N MET A 14 -31.14 17.86 24.31
CA MET A 14 -31.37 18.77 25.46
C MET A 14 -31.42 18.04 26.80
N PHE A 15 -30.23 17.75 27.34
CA PHE A 15 -29.97 17.86 28.77
C PHE A 15 -28.65 18.60 28.98
N SER A 16 -28.79 19.86 29.41
CA SER A 16 -27.78 20.68 30.04
C SER A 16 -27.86 20.46 31.55
N LEU A 17 -26.73 20.20 32.22
CA LEU A 17 -26.50 20.62 33.61
C LEU A 17 -25.00 20.89 33.78
N SER A 18 -24.74 22.06 34.33
CA SER A 18 -23.48 22.75 34.59
C SER A 18 -22.65 22.14 35.73
N ALA A 19 -21.31 22.24 35.66
CA ALA A 19 -20.44 22.58 36.80
C ALA A 19 -18.96 22.78 36.35
N SER A 20 -18.59 24.05 36.26
CA SER A 20 -17.34 24.74 36.65
C SER A 20 -16.00 23.99 36.90
N VAL A 21 -14.92 24.62 36.38
CA VAL A 21 -13.47 24.64 36.81
C VAL A 21 -12.72 23.29 36.68
N VAL A 22 -11.56 23.10 36.02
CA VAL A 22 -10.27 23.81 35.94
C VAL A 22 -9.46 23.26 34.72
N ASN A 23 -8.68 24.10 34.01
CA ASN A 23 -7.68 23.73 32.97
C ASN A 23 -6.27 23.53 33.62
N PRO A 24 -5.18 23.17 32.89
CA PRO A 24 -4.98 22.27 31.74
C PRO A 24 -3.75 21.31 31.92
N ALA A 25 -3.43 20.55 30.86
CA ALA A 25 -2.15 19.90 30.52
C ALA A 25 -1.73 18.64 31.31
N PHE A 26 -1.69 17.47 30.63
CA PHE A 26 -0.64 16.46 30.83
C PHE A 26 -0.58 15.43 29.68
N SER A 27 0.55 15.47 28.98
CA SER A 27 1.30 14.40 28.30
C SER A 27 0.65 13.00 28.15
N SER A 28 0.65 12.49 26.90
CA SER A 28 0.71 11.04 26.64
C SER A 28 1.86 10.74 25.69
N SER A 29 2.97 10.29 26.29
CA SER A 29 4.11 9.68 25.61
C SER A 29 3.90 8.17 25.53
N ILE A 30 4.35 7.56 24.43
CA ILE A 30 5.08 6.26 24.29
C ILE A 30 4.69 5.61 22.96
N ILE A 31 5.61 5.53 21.98
CA ILE A 31 6.24 4.28 21.52
C ILE A 31 7.64 4.58 20.91
N ARG A 32 8.67 4.17 21.67
CA ARG A 32 10.01 3.64 21.31
C ARG A 32 10.76 4.21 20.10
N SER A 33 11.73 5.09 20.36
CA SER A 33 12.95 5.20 19.55
C SER A 33 13.94 4.11 19.96
N ASN A 34 14.45 3.34 18.99
CA ASN A 34 15.53 2.38 19.19
C ASN A 34 16.85 3.15 19.28
N TYR A 35 17.32 3.39 20.51
CA TYR A 35 18.63 3.97 20.76
C TYR A 35 19.70 2.87 20.72
N ILE A 36 20.72 3.04 19.89
CA ILE A 36 21.96 2.27 19.95
C ILE A 36 22.87 2.95 20.98
N PRO A 37 23.35 2.28 22.05
CA PRO A 37 24.20 2.93 23.02
C PRO A 37 25.63 3.03 22.47
N VAL A 38 26.04 4.22 22.05
CA VAL A 38 27.46 4.51 21.79
C VAL A 38 28.14 4.64 23.14
N ARG A 39 29.04 3.71 23.46
CA ARG A 39 29.86 3.74 24.67
C ARG A 39 30.78 4.97 24.65
N GLY A 40 30.92 5.55 25.83
CA GLY A 40 31.47 6.87 26.09
C GLY A 40 32.83 7.17 25.46
N ILE A 41 32.90 8.36 24.87
CA ILE A 41 34.12 9.15 24.80
C ILE A 41 33.93 10.22 25.88
N LYS A 42 34.86 10.28 26.84
CA LYS A 42 34.90 11.38 27.82
C LYS A 42 35.38 12.62 27.08
N THR A 43 34.46 13.41 26.52
CA THR A 43 34.78 14.75 26.05
C THR A 43 34.95 15.63 27.28
N THR A 44 36.14 16.18 27.48
CA THR A 44 36.41 17.24 28.45
C THR A 44 35.51 18.44 28.16
N ASP A 45 34.91 19.00 29.20
CA ASP A 45 33.99 20.15 29.16
C ASP A 45 34.69 21.47 28.77
N THR A 46 35.11 21.56 27.51
CA THR A 46 35.36 22.86 26.86
C THR A 46 34.33 23.01 25.76
N MET A 47 33.22 23.66 26.11
CA MET A 47 32.27 24.18 25.14
C MET A 47 33.00 25.26 24.32
N HIS A 48 33.12 25.05 23.01
CA HIS A 48 33.42 26.14 22.10
C HIS A 48 32.19 27.07 22.11
N PRO A 49 32.31 28.38 22.34
CA PRO A 49 31.16 29.26 22.16
C PRO A 49 30.75 29.16 20.69
N ASP A 50 29.49 28.77 20.45
CA ASP A 50 28.91 28.79 19.11
C ASP A 50 28.99 30.23 18.60
N PRO A 51 29.54 30.48 17.40
CA PRO A 51 29.62 31.83 16.88
C PRO A 51 28.20 32.36 16.65
N VAL A 52 27.82 33.37 17.41
CA VAL A 52 26.54 34.07 17.26
C VAL A 52 26.67 34.98 16.04
N TYR A 53 26.11 34.54 14.90
CA TYR A 53 26.01 35.36 13.70
C TYR A 53 24.61 35.97 13.60
N ASP A 54 24.44 37.18 14.13
CA ASP A 54 23.16 37.92 14.12
C ASP A 54 22.75 38.46 12.73
N GLU A 55 23.64 38.37 11.74
CA GLU A 55 23.41 38.90 10.37
C GLU A 55 22.88 37.84 9.39
N ASP A 56 22.86 36.56 9.76
CA ASP A 56 22.58 35.45 8.84
C ASP A 56 21.08 35.30 8.52
N GLU A 57 20.22 35.60 9.49
CA GLU A 57 18.76 35.45 9.32
C GLU A 57 18.20 36.49 8.34
N LYS A 58 18.80 37.69 8.33
CA LYS A 58 18.46 38.80 7.41
C LYS A 58 19.00 38.54 6.01
N VAL A 59 20.21 37.99 5.91
CA VAL A 59 20.82 37.59 4.63
C VAL A 59 20.05 36.42 4.02
N LEU A 60 19.67 35.42 4.81
CA LEU A 60 18.86 34.29 4.35
C LEU A 60 17.48 34.76 3.86
N LYS A 61 16.82 35.67 4.58
CA LYS A 61 15.55 36.27 4.17
C LYS A 61 15.68 37.07 2.86
N LYS A 62 16.73 37.89 2.71
CA LYS A 62 17.01 38.61 1.45
C LYS A 62 17.27 37.68 0.27
N VAL A 63 18.08 36.64 0.45
CA VAL A 63 18.40 35.67 -0.62
C VAL A 63 17.16 34.87 -1.04
N LEU A 64 16.25 34.58 -0.10
CA LEU A 64 14.97 33.94 -0.40
C LEU A 64 14.00 34.89 -1.13
N GLU A 65 13.96 36.17 -0.76
CA GLU A 65 13.12 37.20 -1.41
C GLU A 65 13.61 37.57 -2.82
N GLU A 66 14.93 37.69 -3.02
CA GLU A 66 15.54 37.94 -4.35
C GLU A 66 15.31 36.78 -5.31
N ARG A 67 15.29 35.53 -4.81
CA ARG A 67 14.92 34.33 -5.58
C ARG A 67 13.45 34.28 -5.97
N GLN A 68 12.58 34.95 -5.23
CA GLN A 68 11.15 35.00 -5.53
C GLN A 68 10.81 35.99 -6.65
N GLN A 69 11.75 36.85 -7.07
CA GLN A 69 11.51 37.94 -8.03
C GLN A 69 11.76 37.58 -9.50
N GLN A 70 12.07 36.32 -9.81
CA GLN A 70 12.02 35.77 -11.18
C GLN A 70 10.86 34.76 -11.25
N CYS A 71 9.65 35.31 -11.43
CA CYS A 71 8.40 34.69 -10.98
C CYS A 71 7.70 33.76 -11.99
N GLU A 72 8.35 33.38 -13.10
CA GLU A 72 7.74 32.54 -14.15
C GLU A 72 8.15 31.05 -14.03
N ASP A 73 9.24 30.74 -13.32
CA ASP A 73 9.80 29.37 -13.18
C ASP A 73 9.40 28.67 -11.86
N LEU A 74 8.41 29.19 -11.14
CA LEU A 74 7.90 28.58 -9.91
C LEU A 74 7.11 27.30 -10.23
N PRO A 75 7.21 26.25 -9.38
CA PRO A 75 6.47 25.02 -9.61
C PRO A 75 4.96 25.27 -9.51
N ILE A 76 4.25 24.84 -10.55
CA ILE A 76 2.79 24.93 -10.63
C ILE A 76 2.16 23.73 -9.92
N GLY A 77 1.09 23.96 -9.15
CA GLY A 77 0.30 22.90 -8.51
C GLY A 77 -0.59 22.15 -9.51
N MET A 78 0.00 21.27 -10.32
CA MET A 78 -0.71 20.38 -11.24
C MET A 78 -0.64 18.92 -10.78
N ASP A 79 -1.58 18.08 -11.23
CA ASP A 79 -1.46 16.62 -11.11
C ASP A 79 -0.20 16.14 -11.85
N ASN A 80 0.45 15.09 -11.35
CA ASN A 80 1.71 14.62 -11.90
C ASN A 80 1.55 14.13 -13.36
N PRO A 81 2.09 14.85 -14.37
CA PRO A 81 1.92 14.48 -15.77
C PRO A 81 2.73 13.23 -16.17
N TYR A 82 3.67 12.80 -15.33
CA TYR A 82 4.51 11.63 -15.56
C TYR A 82 4.01 10.39 -14.80
N GLU A 83 2.83 10.44 -14.19
CA GLU A 83 2.25 9.30 -13.49
C GLU A 83 1.89 8.19 -14.49
N LYS A 84 2.53 7.02 -14.32
CA LYS A 84 2.24 5.84 -15.13
C LYS A 84 0.90 5.24 -14.71
N PRO A 85 0.10 4.69 -15.63
CA PRO A 85 -1.15 4.02 -15.29
C PRO A 85 -0.89 2.86 -14.33
N LYS A 86 -1.81 2.65 -13.39
CA LYS A 86 -1.74 1.55 -12.43
C LYS A 86 -1.80 0.22 -13.18
N LYS A 87 -0.88 -0.69 -12.85
CA LYS A 87 -0.85 -2.03 -13.43
C LYS A 87 -2.05 -2.83 -12.91
N ILE A 88 -2.77 -3.46 -13.82
CA ILE A 88 -3.94 -4.29 -13.53
C ILE A 88 -3.53 -5.77 -13.65
N CYS A 89 -4.18 -6.65 -12.88
CA CYS A 89 -3.94 -8.08 -12.99
C CYS A 89 -4.62 -8.67 -14.23
N ILE A 90 -4.02 -9.67 -14.86
CA ILE A 90 -4.57 -10.40 -16.02
C ILE A 90 -6.04 -10.87 -15.85
N LEU A 91 -6.41 -11.40 -14.67
CA LEU A 91 -7.79 -11.84 -14.40
C LEU A 91 -8.75 -10.66 -14.22
N CYS A 92 -8.23 -9.51 -13.78
CA CYS A 92 -8.99 -8.29 -13.56
C CYS A 92 -9.23 -7.57 -14.89
N GLU A 93 -8.21 -7.55 -15.75
CA GLU A 93 -8.24 -6.99 -17.10
C GLU A 93 -9.27 -7.71 -17.98
N HIS A 94 -9.32 -9.04 -17.93
CA HIS A 94 -10.30 -9.83 -18.67
C HIS A 94 -11.61 -10.09 -17.92
N GLY A 95 -11.78 -9.58 -16.68
CA GLY A 95 -13.00 -9.79 -15.89
C GLY A 95 -13.29 -11.25 -15.53
N ILE A 96 -12.28 -12.11 -15.49
CA ILE A 96 -12.43 -13.56 -15.27
C ILE A 96 -12.53 -13.86 -13.77
N THR A 97 -13.53 -14.67 -13.41
CA THR A 97 -13.69 -15.22 -12.06
C THR A 97 -13.15 -16.67 -12.03
N PRO A 98 -12.13 -16.98 -11.22
CA PRO A 98 -11.60 -18.33 -11.13
C PRO A 98 -12.64 -19.25 -10.49
N ASN A 99 -12.83 -20.43 -11.07
CA ASN A 99 -13.79 -21.43 -10.62
C ASN A 99 -13.11 -22.80 -10.58
N TYR A 100 -13.41 -23.60 -9.55
CA TYR A 100 -12.86 -24.95 -9.36
C TYR A 100 -13.18 -25.90 -10.53
N LYS A 101 -14.26 -25.62 -11.28
CA LYS A 101 -14.64 -26.41 -12.47
C LYS A 101 -13.75 -26.14 -13.68
N ASN A 102 -13.10 -24.98 -13.75
CA ASN A 102 -12.24 -24.62 -14.89
C ASN A 102 -10.80 -25.08 -14.64
N ILE A 103 -10.58 -26.38 -14.77
CA ILE A 103 -9.30 -27.04 -14.49
C ILE A 103 -8.19 -26.48 -15.39
N LYS A 104 -8.49 -26.21 -16.66
CA LYS A 104 -7.52 -25.66 -17.64
C LYS A 104 -6.93 -24.33 -17.19
N LEU A 105 -7.76 -23.43 -16.65
CA LEU A 105 -7.30 -22.15 -16.11
C LEU A 105 -6.46 -22.34 -14.85
N LEU A 106 -6.90 -23.20 -13.93
CA LEU A 106 -6.22 -23.43 -12.66
C LEU A 106 -4.82 -24.05 -12.84
N TYR A 107 -4.67 -24.95 -13.80
CA TYR A 107 -3.37 -25.54 -14.15
C TYR A 107 -2.34 -24.53 -14.66
N GLN A 108 -2.74 -23.33 -15.11
CA GLN A 108 -1.77 -22.28 -15.47
C GLN A 108 -1.11 -21.63 -14.25
N PHE A 109 -1.76 -21.69 -13.09
CA PHE A 109 -1.26 -21.13 -11.84
C PHE A 109 -0.54 -22.15 -10.97
N VAL A 110 -0.28 -23.35 -11.49
CA VAL A 110 0.33 -24.46 -10.76
C VAL A 110 1.63 -24.89 -11.41
N SER A 111 2.61 -25.20 -10.57
CA SER A 111 3.89 -25.74 -10.99
C SER A 111 3.74 -27.12 -11.65
N PRO A 112 4.33 -27.33 -12.84
CA PRO A 112 4.17 -28.59 -13.57
C PRO A 112 4.77 -29.79 -12.83
N TYR A 113 5.84 -29.57 -12.05
CA TYR A 113 6.61 -30.63 -11.39
C TYR A 113 6.24 -30.87 -9.93
N THR A 114 5.61 -29.91 -9.28
CA THR A 114 5.26 -30.02 -7.85
C THR A 114 3.76 -30.01 -7.59
N GLY A 115 2.93 -29.62 -8.56
CA GLY A 115 1.48 -29.50 -8.36
C GLY A 115 1.08 -28.37 -7.39
N MET A 116 2.06 -27.62 -6.89
CA MET A 116 1.84 -26.53 -5.95
C MET A 116 1.43 -25.24 -6.68
N PRO A 117 0.47 -24.47 -6.16
CA PRO A 117 0.11 -23.16 -6.71
C PRO A 117 1.29 -22.18 -6.60
N TYR A 118 1.51 -21.41 -7.65
CA TYR A 118 2.50 -20.35 -7.67
C TYR A 118 2.12 -19.20 -6.73
N GLU A 119 3.12 -18.64 -6.06
CA GLU A 119 2.97 -17.48 -5.20
C GLU A 119 2.76 -16.17 -5.99
N ARG A 120 2.24 -15.15 -5.31
CA ARG A 120 1.87 -13.86 -5.90
C ARG A 120 3.02 -13.12 -6.61
N HIS A 121 4.27 -13.28 -6.18
CA HIS A 121 5.40 -12.63 -6.86
C HIS A 121 5.75 -13.27 -8.20
N ILE A 122 5.26 -14.50 -8.46
CA ILE A 122 5.37 -15.17 -9.75
C ILE A 122 4.12 -14.87 -10.59
N THR A 123 2.92 -15.03 -10.03
CA THR A 123 1.66 -14.90 -10.78
C THR A 123 1.32 -13.46 -11.17
N GLY A 124 1.75 -12.47 -10.39
CA GLY A 124 1.39 -11.06 -10.61
C GLY A 124 -0.08 -10.73 -10.35
N LEU A 125 -0.83 -11.62 -9.70
CA LEU A 125 -2.25 -11.39 -9.40
C LEU A 125 -2.48 -10.41 -8.24
N CYS A 126 -3.64 -9.75 -8.26
CA CYS A 126 -4.14 -9.02 -7.09
C CYS A 126 -4.38 -10.00 -5.93
N LYS A 127 -4.23 -9.51 -4.68
CA LYS A 127 -4.39 -10.35 -3.47
C LYS A 127 -5.73 -11.12 -3.45
N GLN A 128 -6.82 -10.45 -3.81
CA GLN A 128 -8.15 -11.06 -3.84
C GLN A 128 -8.26 -12.18 -4.88
N LYS A 129 -7.71 -11.97 -6.08
CA LYS A 129 -7.75 -12.96 -7.16
C LYS A 129 -6.85 -14.15 -6.86
N GLN A 130 -5.68 -13.91 -6.28
CA GLN A 130 -4.77 -14.96 -5.83
C GLN A 130 -5.47 -15.90 -4.82
N GLU A 131 -6.10 -15.34 -3.79
CA GLU A 131 -6.80 -16.12 -2.76
C GLU A 131 -7.99 -16.92 -3.34
N GLN A 132 -8.69 -16.35 -4.33
CA GLN A 132 -9.75 -17.07 -5.05
C GLN A 132 -9.20 -18.24 -5.88
N VAL A 133 -8.07 -18.06 -6.55
CA VAL A 133 -7.40 -19.13 -7.33
C VAL A 133 -6.93 -20.24 -6.40
N GLU A 134 -6.26 -19.91 -5.30
CA GLU A 134 -5.79 -20.90 -4.31
C GLU A 134 -6.96 -21.71 -3.74
N LYS A 135 -8.07 -21.05 -3.35
CA LYS A 135 -9.29 -21.72 -2.90
C LYS A 135 -9.88 -22.62 -3.99
N ALA A 136 -9.94 -22.16 -5.23
CA ALA A 136 -10.47 -22.94 -6.35
C ALA A 136 -9.61 -24.18 -6.64
N ILE A 137 -8.28 -24.06 -6.57
CA ILE A 137 -7.34 -25.19 -6.71
C ILE A 137 -7.55 -26.20 -5.58
N LEU A 138 -7.56 -25.75 -4.33
CA LEU A 138 -7.79 -26.61 -3.17
C LEU A 138 -9.11 -27.37 -3.28
N LEU A 139 -10.18 -26.68 -3.71
CA LEU A 139 -11.48 -27.32 -3.95
C LEU A 139 -11.42 -28.33 -5.10
N ALA A 140 -10.79 -28.00 -6.23
CA ALA A 140 -10.66 -28.91 -7.38
C ALA A 140 -9.87 -30.17 -7.01
N VAL A 141 -8.79 -30.03 -6.26
CA VAL A 141 -7.97 -31.15 -5.76
C VAL A 141 -8.79 -32.04 -4.81
N ASN A 142 -9.50 -31.44 -3.85
CA ASN A 142 -10.32 -32.19 -2.90
C ASN A 142 -11.48 -32.94 -3.56
N LEU A 143 -12.00 -32.43 -4.67
CA LEU A 143 -13.05 -33.07 -5.47
C LEU A 143 -12.50 -34.11 -6.47
N GLY A 144 -11.17 -34.27 -6.56
CA GLY A 144 -10.54 -35.19 -7.51
C GLY A 144 -10.60 -34.72 -8.97
N LEU A 145 -10.85 -33.43 -9.22
CA LEU A 145 -10.86 -32.84 -10.55
C LEU A 145 -9.46 -32.43 -11.04
N MET A 146 -8.51 -32.31 -10.12
CA MET A 146 -7.16 -31.82 -10.40
C MET A 146 -6.15 -32.61 -9.56
N SER A 147 -5.05 -33.03 -10.18
CA SER A 147 -3.93 -33.69 -9.48
C SER A 147 -3.20 -32.74 -8.52
N ASN A 148 -2.84 -33.24 -7.34
CA ASN A 148 -2.09 -32.52 -6.30
C ASN A 148 -0.56 -32.54 -6.50
N TYR A 149 -0.03 -33.55 -7.19
CA TYR A 149 1.42 -33.81 -7.25
C TYR A 149 2.06 -33.32 -8.53
N LEU A 150 1.44 -33.64 -9.67
CA LEU A 150 1.96 -33.33 -11.00
C LEU A 150 0.85 -32.76 -11.87
N LYS A 151 1.23 -31.84 -12.75
CA LYS A 151 0.33 -31.33 -13.77
C LYS A 151 0.04 -32.40 -14.81
N GLU A 152 -1.21 -32.53 -15.23
CA GLU A 152 -1.61 -33.50 -16.24
C GLU A 152 -0.98 -33.17 -17.60
N VAL A 153 -0.66 -34.22 -18.36
CA VAL A 153 0.10 -34.12 -19.62
C VAL A 153 -0.63 -33.28 -20.66
N GLU A 154 -1.96 -33.31 -20.64
CA GLU A 154 -2.82 -32.56 -21.56
C GLU A 154 -2.64 -31.04 -21.41
N PHE A 155 -2.41 -30.55 -20.20
CA PHE A 155 -2.29 -29.13 -19.90
C PHE A 155 -0.85 -28.60 -19.92
N LEU A 156 0.15 -29.47 -20.09
CA LEU A 156 1.58 -29.06 -20.15
C LEU A 156 1.89 -28.15 -21.35
N LYS A 157 1.14 -28.31 -22.45
CA LYS A 157 1.35 -27.60 -23.72
C LYS A 157 0.60 -26.27 -23.80
N ASP A 158 -0.15 -25.90 -22.77
CA ASP A 158 -0.87 -24.63 -22.75
C ASP A 158 0.09 -23.43 -22.67
N PRO A 159 -0.31 -22.26 -23.21
CA PRO A 159 0.50 -21.05 -23.11
C PRO A 159 0.70 -20.67 -21.64
N LYS A 160 1.98 -20.56 -21.24
CA LYS A 160 2.34 -20.23 -19.86
C LYS A 160 1.97 -18.79 -19.56
N LEU A 161 1.13 -18.61 -18.54
CA LEU A 161 0.72 -17.29 -18.05
C LEU A 161 1.65 -16.75 -16.95
N CYS A 162 2.37 -17.66 -16.29
CA CYS A 162 3.26 -17.37 -15.17
C CYS A 162 4.59 -18.10 -15.41
N ASP A 163 5.69 -17.35 -15.44
CA ASP A 163 7.02 -17.90 -15.62
C ASP A 163 7.79 -17.87 -14.29
N PRO A 164 8.12 -19.02 -13.68
CA PRO A 164 8.83 -19.06 -12.39
C PRO A 164 10.27 -18.55 -12.51
N GLU A 165 10.88 -18.63 -13.68
CA GLU A 165 12.25 -18.17 -13.94
C GLU A 165 12.35 -16.63 -14.00
N ARG A 166 11.24 -15.93 -14.27
CA ARG A 166 11.19 -14.48 -14.39
C ARG A 166 10.07 -13.89 -13.51
N PRO A 167 10.20 -13.96 -12.18
CA PRO A 167 9.18 -13.45 -11.27
C PRO A 167 9.13 -11.91 -11.32
N PHE A 168 7.96 -11.34 -11.01
CA PHE A 168 7.74 -9.89 -10.96
C PHE A 168 8.54 -9.20 -9.84
N ARG A 169 8.76 -9.91 -8.74
CA ARG A 169 9.68 -9.49 -7.68
C ARG A 169 10.72 -10.59 -7.51
N PRO A 170 12.02 -10.23 -7.41
CA PRO A 170 13.05 -11.22 -7.18
C PRO A 170 12.79 -11.97 -5.86
N HIS A 171 13.18 -13.23 -5.83
CA HIS A 171 13.19 -13.99 -4.60
C HIS A 171 14.17 -13.36 -3.61
N LYS A 172 13.90 -13.52 -2.31
CA LYS A 172 14.72 -12.93 -1.24
C LYS A 172 16.08 -13.64 -1.06
N TYR A 173 16.33 -14.72 -1.79
CA TYR A 173 17.45 -15.64 -1.62
C TYR A 173 18.05 -15.97 -2.97
#